data_AF-A0A949JBV1-F1
#
_entry.id   AF-A0A949JBV1-F1
#
_cell.length_a   1.000
_cell.length_b   1.000
_cell.length_c   1.000
_cell.angle_alpha   90.00
_cell.angle_beta   90.00
_cell.angle_gamma   90.00
#
_symmetry.space_group_name_H-M   'P 1'
#
loop_
_entity.id
_entity.type
_entity.pdbx_description
1 polymer ?
#
loop_
_entity_poly.entity_id
_entity_poly.type
_entity_poly.pdbx_seq_one_letter_code
_entity_poly.pdbx_strand_id
1 'polypeptide(L)'
;MTTFQEEWAQLKADAARTKLASADGSGDASGTSGQMKSDRAAWRQAAKSVGGLPSNTAKPLASLEKDQSGFSGGSGTPETESGAAQRALFRSWKTYMTQVNKRCTTLESALEKAGSDQSGNEQDVRDSFTSLSRRYKDTPELGGQKQGK
;
A
#
# COMPACT_ATOMS: atom_id res chain seq x y z
N MET A 1 9.39 -27.95 2.81
CA MET A 1 9.94 -26.80 2.05
C MET A 1 8.79 -26.22 1.26
N THR A 2 8.32 -25.03 1.60
CA THR A 2 7.33 -24.31 0.80
C THR A 2 7.99 -23.91 -0.53
N THR A 3 7.30 -24.18 -1.62
CA THR A 3 7.78 -23.86 -2.97
C THR A 3 7.58 -22.37 -3.24
N PHE A 4 8.36 -21.80 -4.16
CA PHE A 4 8.19 -20.41 -4.58
C PHE A 4 6.74 -20.09 -5.03
N GLN A 5 6.06 -21.06 -5.65
CA GLN A 5 4.67 -20.90 -6.06
C GLN A 5 3.71 -20.76 -4.87
N GLU A 6 3.93 -21.50 -3.80
CA GLU A 6 3.12 -21.42 -2.58
C GLU A 6 3.31 -20.08 -1.89
N GLU A 7 4.56 -19.62 -1.75
CA GLU A 7 4.84 -18.30 -1.15
C GLU A 7 4.31 -17.15 -2.03
N TRP A 8 4.41 -17.28 -3.36
CA TRP A 8 3.84 -16.31 -4.29
C TRP A 8 2.31 -16.29 -4.26
N ALA A 9 1.67 -17.45 -4.11
CA ALA A 9 0.22 -17.55 -3.95
C ALA A 9 -0.24 -16.92 -2.64
N GLN A 10 0.50 -17.15 -1.56
CA GLN A 10 0.21 -16.59 -0.24
C GLN A 10 0.37 -15.06 -0.22
N LEU A 11 1.42 -14.53 -0.83
CA LEU A 11 1.62 -13.08 -0.96
C LEU A 11 0.49 -12.41 -1.75
N LYS A 12 0.03 -13.05 -2.83
CA LYS A 12 -1.13 -12.58 -3.62
C LYS A 12 -2.44 -12.65 -2.83
N ALA A 13 -2.64 -13.70 -2.06
CA ALA A 13 -3.83 -13.87 -1.23
C ALA A 13 -3.89 -12.82 -0.11
N ASP A 14 -2.76 -12.52 0.53
CA ASP A 14 -2.69 -11.49 1.57
C ASP A 14 -2.86 -10.07 1.00
N ALA A 15 -2.33 -9.81 -0.20
CA ALA A 15 -2.61 -8.57 -0.93
C ALA A 15 -4.11 -8.43 -1.28
N ALA A 16 -4.78 -9.53 -1.65
CA ALA A 16 -6.22 -9.54 -1.93
C ALA A 16 -7.07 -9.36 -0.66
N ARG A 17 -6.67 -9.96 0.47
CA ARG A 17 -7.32 -9.77 1.77
C ARG A 17 -7.23 -8.33 2.27
N THR A 18 -6.10 -7.68 2.02
CA THR A 18 -5.91 -6.25 2.35
C THR A 18 -6.84 -5.34 1.51
N LYS A 19 -7.36 -5.82 0.37
CA LYS A 19 -8.29 -5.10 -0.51
C LYS A 19 -9.77 -5.15 -0.08
N LEU A 20 -10.14 -5.96 0.92
CA LEU A 20 -11.55 -6.23 1.26
C LEU A 20 -11.91 -6.00 2.75
N ALA A 21 -10.93 -5.83 3.64
CA ALA A 21 -11.18 -5.47 5.04
C ALA A 21 -11.76 -4.04 5.22
N SER A 22 -11.97 -3.29 4.12
CA SER A 22 -12.67 -2.01 4.10
C SER A 22 -14.07 -2.07 3.46
N ALA A 23 -14.56 -3.26 3.10
CA ALA A 23 -15.81 -3.41 2.35
C ALA A 23 -16.81 -4.41 2.93
N ASP A 24 -16.49 -5.14 4.00
CA ASP A 24 -17.40 -6.15 4.56
C ASP A 24 -17.99 -5.69 5.91
N GLY A 25 -18.97 -4.80 5.81
CA GLY A 25 -19.98 -4.57 6.84
C GLY A 25 -21.32 -5.02 6.28
N SER A 26 -21.66 -6.29 6.48
CA SER A 26 -22.97 -6.84 6.11
C SER A 26 -24.09 -6.21 6.94
N GLY A 27 -24.91 -5.40 6.26
CA GLY A 27 -26.37 -5.36 6.37
C GLY A 27 -27.02 -4.80 7.64
N ASP A 28 -27.40 -3.52 7.59
CA ASP A 28 -28.80 -3.13 7.85
C ASP A 28 -29.10 -1.77 7.19
N ALA A 29 -30.18 -1.76 6.41
CA ALA A 29 -30.64 -0.62 5.63
C ALA A 29 -31.30 0.43 6.53
N SER A 30 -30.53 1.44 6.95
CA SER A 30 -31.07 2.73 7.35
C SER A 30 -30.10 3.81 6.92
N GLY A 31 -30.54 4.66 6.00
CA GLY A 31 -29.71 5.68 5.38
C GLY A 31 -29.18 6.68 6.40
N THR A 32 -27.86 6.78 6.50
CA THR A 32 -27.11 8.02 6.71
C THR A 32 -25.68 7.71 6.30
N SER A 33 -25.22 8.36 5.22
CA SER A 33 -23.83 8.53 4.79
C SER A 33 -22.82 7.69 5.60
N GLY A 34 -22.55 6.47 5.14
CA GLY A 34 -21.43 5.66 5.63
C GLY A 34 -20.19 6.51 5.51
N GLN A 35 -19.83 7.12 6.63
CA GLN A 35 -18.80 8.11 6.74
C GLN A 35 -17.52 7.38 6.35
N MET A 36 -17.07 7.57 5.11
CA MET A 36 -15.67 7.51 4.77
C MET A 36 -15.02 8.63 5.62
N LYS A 37 -14.92 8.41 6.93
CA LYS A 37 -13.89 9.07 7.72
C LYS A 37 -12.64 8.72 6.96
N SER A 38 -11.97 9.72 6.42
CA SER A 38 -10.58 9.66 6.01
C SER A 38 -9.83 8.87 7.06
N ASP A 39 -9.70 7.57 6.86
CA ASP A 39 -8.97 6.77 7.80
C ASP A 39 -7.51 6.92 7.43
N ARG A 40 -6.92 8.00 7.95
CA ARG A 40 -5.49 8.28 7.83
C ARG A 40 -4.67 7.05 8.24
N ALA A 41 -5.18 6.22 9.15
CA ALA A 41 -4.53 4.98 9.53
C ALA A 41 -4.57 3.95 8.39
N ALA A 42 -5.67 3.83 7.65
CA ALA A 42 -5.76 2.96 6.48
C ALA A 42 -4.79 3.38 5.36
N TRP A 43 -4.70 4.67 5.05
CA TRP A 43 -3.73 5.18 4.07
C TRP A 43 -2.27 4.95 4.50
N ARG A 44 -1.96 5.21 5.77
CA ARG A 44 -0.63 4.94 6.34
C ARG A 44 -0.30 3.45 6.36
N GLN A 45 -1.26 2.60 6.68
CA GLN A 45 -1.08 1.16 6.68
C GLN A 45 -0.81 0.65 5.26
N ALA A 46 -1.57 1.13 4.26
CA ALA A 46 -1.33 0.81 2.86
C ALA A 46 0.06 1.28 2.40
N ALA A 47 0.46 2.50 2.78
CA ALA A 47 1.80 3.03 2.49
C ALA A 47 2.90 2.12 3.07
N LYS A 48 2.81 1.79 4.36
CA LYS A 48 3.75 0.90 5.06
C LYS A 48 3.83 -0.49 4.42
N SER A 49 2.68 -1.07 4.05
CA SER A 49 2.63 -2.38 3.40
C SER A 49 3.35 -2.37 2.06
N VAL A 50 3.16 -1.33 1.24
CA VAL A 50 3.83 -1.21 -0.06
C VAL A 50 5.32 -0.86 0.11
N GLY A 51 5.66 0.05 1.02
CA GLY A 51 7.03 0.44 1.35
C GLY A 51 7.88 -0.67 1.96
N GLY A 52 7.24 -1.67 2.57
CA GLY A 52 7.91 -2.87 3.11
C GLY A 52 8.32 -3.90 2.05
N LEU A 53 7.72 -3.88 0.85
CA LEU A 53 8.01 -4.85 -0.22
C LEU A 53 9.49 -4.82 -0.70
N PRO A 54 10.12 -3.65 -0.91
CA PRO A 54 11.55 -3.56 -1.20
C PRO A 54 12.43 -4.25 -0.15
N SER A 55 12.12 -4.08 1.14
CA SER A 55 12.90 -4.67 2.24
C SER A 55 12.81 -6.19 2.26
N ASN A 56 11.63 -6.74 1.94
CA ASN A 56 11.41 -8.19 1.87
C ASN A 56 12.14 -8.84 0.67
N THR A 57 12.32 -8.09 -0.43
CA THR A 57 13.00 -8.59 -1.64
C THR A 57 14.50 -8.37 -1.64
N ALA A 58 15.02 -7.47 -0.79
CA ALA A 58 16.44 -7.15 -0.73
C ALA A 58 17.32 -8.34 -0.30
N LYS A 59 16.91 -9.11 0.71
CA LYS A 59 17.66 -10.28 1.21
C LYS A 59 17.80 -11.39 0.16
N PRO A 60 16.71 -11.87 -0.48
CA PRO A 60 16.83 -12.84 -1.57
C PRO A 60 17.69 -12.34 -2.74
N LEU A 61 17.57 -11.07 -3.12
CA LEU A 61 18.36 -10.50 -4.21
C LEU A 61 19.85 -10.45 -3.87
N ALA A 62 20.21 -10.08 -2.63
CA ALA A 62 21.59 -10.10 -2.17
C ALA A 62 22.18 -11.52 -2.10
N SER A 63 21.38 -12.52 -1.72
CA SER A 63 21.79 -13.92 -1.78
C SER A 63 22.07 -14.34 -3.23
N LEU A 64 21.16 -14.01 -4.15
CA LEU A 64 21.32 -14.33 -5.57
C LEU A 64 22.55 -13.65 -6.18
N GLU A 65 22.86 -12.40 -5.78
CA GLU A 65 24.10 -11.71 -6.17
C GLU A 65 25.35 -12.45 -5.72
N LYS A 66 25.36 -12.88 -4.45
CA LYS A 66 26.47 -13.63 -3.87
C LYS A 66 26.67 -14.96 -4.60
N ASP A 67 25.60 -15.69 -4.85
CA ASP A 67 25.66 -16.99 -5.54
C ASP A 67 26.10 -16.85 -7.00
N GLN A 68 25.71 -15.75 -7.67
CA GLN A 68 26.14 -15.46 -9.04
C GLN A 68 27.62 -15.07 -9.14
N SER A 69 28.20 -14.47 -8.09
CA SER A 69 29.62 -14.11 -8.07
C SER A 69 30.55 -15.33 -8.10
N GLY A 70 30.09 -16.48 -7.61
CA GLY A 70 30.80 -17.76 -7.67
C GLY A 70 31.00 -18.29 -9.09
N PHE A 71 30.14 -17.90 -10.05
CA PHE A 71 30.24 -18.28 -11.46
C PHE A 71 31.26 -17.43 -12.27
N SER A 72 31.75 -16.33 -11.70
CA SER A 72 32.71 -15.42 -12.34
C SER A 72 34.15 -15.56 -11.82
N GLY A 73 34.40 -16.43 -10.84
CA GLY A 73 35.62 -16.39 -10.02
C GLY A 73 36.67 -17.48 -10.23
N GLY A 74 36.48 -18.46 -11.12
CA GLY A 74 37.48 -19.49 -11.39
C GLY A 74 38.39 -19.11 -12.55
N SER A 75 39.60 -18.60 -12.29
CA SER A 75 40.62 -18.44 -13.33
C SER A 75 41.04 -19.82 -13.83
N GLY A 76 40.39 -20.34 -14.88
CA GLY A 76 40.78 -21.62 -15.48
C GLY A 76 39.71 -22.32 -16.31
N THR A 77 38.43 -21.98 -16.17
CA THR A 77 37.35 -22.56 -16.98
C THR A 77 36.87 -21.57 -18.05
N PRO A 78 36.84 -21.96 -19.34
CA PRO A 78 36.19 -21.17 -20.38
C PRO A 78 34.74 -20.89 -20.01
N GLU A 79 34.27 -19.67 -20.29
CA GLU A 79 32.89 -19.28 -20.07
C GLU A 79 31.94 -20.20 -20.85
N THR A 80 31.06 -20.91 -20.16
CA THR A 80 30.04 -21.73 -20.81
C THR A 80 28.87 -20.85 -21.26
N GLU A 81 28.21 -21.22 -22.36
CA GLU A 81 27.00 -20.53 -22.84
C GLU A 81 25.91 -20.47 -21.75
N SER A 82 25.75 -21.55 -20.98
CA SER A 82 24.84 -21.59 -19.83
C SER A 82 25.19 -20.56 -18.75
N GLY A 83 26.48 -20.37 -18.46
CA GLY A 83 26.94 -19.34 -17.52
C GLY A 83 26.68 -17.91 -18.04
N ALA A 84 26.86 -17.69 -19.33
CA ALA A 84 26.56 -16.40 -19.97
C ALA A 84 25.05 -16.09 -19.93
N ALA A 85 24.22 -17.09 -20.24
CA ALA A 85 22.76 -16.99 -20.17
C ALA A 85 22.28 -16.72 -18.73
N GLN A 86 22.84 -17.42 -17.73
CA GLN A 86 22.50 -17.20 -16.32
C GLN A 86 22.85 -15.79 -15.86
N ARG A 87 24.02 -15.24 -16.24
CA ARG A 87 24.38 -13.84 -15.95
C ARG A 87 23.43 -12.85 -16.61
N ALA A 88 23.05 -13.09 -17.86
CA ALA A 88 22.11 -12.23 -18.57
C ALA A 88 20.73 -12.21 -17.90
N LEU A 89 20.22 -13.38 -17.50
CA LEU A 89 18.98 -13.51 -16.76
C LEU A 89 19.06 -12.81 -15.40
N PHE A 90 20.16 -13.01 -14.66
CA PHE A 90 20.36 -12.36 -13.38
C PHE A 90 20.33 -10.82 -13.51
N ARG A 91 21.01 -10.26 -14.51
CA ARG A 91 21.00 -8.81 -14.78
C ARG A 91 19.60 -8.28 -15.10
N SER A 92 18.82 -9.01 -15.91
CA SER A 92 17.45 -8.59 -16.24
C SER A 92 16.54 -8.60 -15.01
N TRP A 93 16.65 -9.64 -14.19
CA TRP A 93 15.92 -9.76 -12.92
C TRP A 93 16.27 -8.65 -11.93
N LYS A 94 17.57 -8.38 -11.75
CA LYS A 94 18.05 -7.29 -10.89
C LYS A 94 17.51 -5.93 -11.35
N THR A 95 17.52 -5.69 -12.67
CA THR A 95 16.97 -4.46 -13.25
C THR A 95 15.48 -4.36 -12.99
N TYR A 96 14.71 -5.42 -13.24
CA TYR A 96 13.27 -5.44 -13.00
C TYR A 96 12.94 -5.18 -11.54
N MET A 97 13.57 -5.89 -10.60
CA MET A 97 13.33 -5.71 -9.16
C MET A 97 13.70 -4.31 -8.67
N THR A 98 14.78 -3.72 -9.19
CA THR A 98 15.14 -2.34 -8.88
C THR A 98 14.03 -1.36 -9.28
N GLN A 99 13.43 -1.57 -10.46
CA GLN A 99 12.33 -0.71 -10.94
C GLN A 99 11.04 -0.94 -10.15
N VAL A 100 10.73 -2.18 -9.77
CA VAL A 100 9.61 -2.48 -8.87
C VAL A 100 9.80 -1.78 -7.52
N ASN A 101 10.99 -1.86 -6.94
CA ASN A 101 11.28 -1.20 -5.66
C ASN A 101 11.07 0.31 -5.73
N LYS A 102 11.54 0.97 -6.79
CA LYS A 102 11.28 2.41 -7.01
C LYS A 102 9.79 2.72 -7.11
N ARG A 103 9.01 1.88 -7.80
CA ARG A 103 7.56 2.05 -7.91
C ARG A 103 6.88 1.89 -6.55
N CYS A 104 7.29 0.92 -5.75
CA CYS A 104 6.78 0.73 -4.39
C CYS A 104 7.06 1.95 -3.50
N THR A 105 8.28 2.49 -3.50
CA THR A 105 8.62 3.71 -2.75
C THR A 105 7.83 4.92 -3.25
N THR A 106 7.66 5.06 -4.56
CA THR A 106 6.84 6.15 -5.13
C THR A 106 5.38 6.05 -4.68
N LEU A 107 4.84 4.82 -4.67
CA LEU A 107 3.46 4.57 -4.25
C LEU A 107 3.28 4.77 -2.75
N GLU A 108 4.24 4.36 -1.92
CA GLU A 108 4.27 4.66 -0.48
C GLU A 108 4.12 6.16 -0.23
N SER A 109 4.99 6.99 -0.83
CA SER A 109 4.92 8.45 -0.67
C SER A 109 3.59 9.05 -1.16
N ALA A 110 3.04 8.52 -2.26
CA ALA A 110 1.76 8.97 -2.78
C ALA A 110 0.60 8.64 -1.82
N LEU A 111 0.61 7.45 -1.22
CA LEU A 111 -0.39 7.01 -0.24
C LEU A 111 -0.31 7.83 1.06
N GLU A 112 0.89 8.14 1.54
CA GLU A 112 1.09 9.02 2.70
C GLU A 112 0.55 10.42 2.45
N LYS A 113 0.84 10.99 1.28
CA LYS A 113 0.36 12.31 0.88
C LYS A 113 -1.16 12.33 0.79
N ALA A 114 -1.78 11.33 0.13
CA ALA A 114 -3.23 11.25 0.01
C ALA A 114 -3.93 11.19 1.38
N GLY A 115 -3.42 10.35 2.30
CA GLY A 115 -3.96 10.29 3.65
C GLY A 115 -3.79 11.59 4.45
N SER A 116 -2.68 12.32 4.24
CA SER A 116 -2.46 13.62 4.88
C SER A 116 -3.39 14.70 4.33
N ASP A 117 -3.48 14.84 3.00
CA ASP A 117 -4.30 15.85 2.34
C ASP A 117 -5.79 15.66 2.67
N GLN A 118 -6.27 14.41 2.64
CA GLN A 118 -7.65 14.11 3.00
C GLN A 118 -7.97 14.48 4.47
N SER A 119 -7.05 14.17 5.39
CA SER A 119 -7.23 14.52 6.80
C SER A 119 -7.22 16.03 7.06
N GLY A 120 -6.42 16.79 6.30
CA GLY A 120 -6.40 18.26 6.35
C GLY A 120 -7.72 18.86 5.87
N ASN A 121 -8.20 18.42 4.70
CA ASN A 121 -9.47 18.90 4.16
C ASN A 121 -10.64 18.62 5.11
N GLU A 122 -10.69 17.44 5.75
CA GLU A 122 -11.72 17.14 6.75
C GLU A 122 -11.64 18.04 7.98
N GLN A 123 -10.42 18.35 8.46
CA GLN A 123 -10.19 19.28 9.56
C GLN A 123 -10.73 20.67 9.21
N ASP A 124 -10.36 21.20 8.03
CA ASP A 124 -10.78 22.52 7.57
C ASP A 124 -12.31 22.64 7.43
N VAL A 125 -12.96 21.58 6.93
CA VAL A 125 -14.42 21.51 6.86
C VAL A 125 -15.02 21.51 8.27
N ARG A 126 -14.53 20.68 9.20
CA ARG A 126 -15.02 20.64 10.59
C ARG A 126 -14.84 22.00 11.28
N ASP A 127 -13.71 22.66 11.07
CA ASP A 127 -13.42 23.96 11.68
C ASP A 127 -14.33 25.06 11.09
N SER A 128 -14.62 24.99 9.79
CA SER A 128 -15.58 25.88 9.12
C SER A 128 -16.99 25.73 9.69
N PHE A 129 -17.49 24.49 9.84
CA PHE A 129 -18.78 24.23 10.47
C PHE A 129 -18.79 24.63 11.95
N THR A 130 -17.72 24.36 12.70
CA THR A 130 -17.59 24.79 14.11
C THR A 130 -17.59 26.31 14.25
N SER A 131 -17.00 27.03 13.30
CA SER A 131 -17.04 28.49 13.22
C SER A 131 -18.44 29.01 12.92
N LEU A 132 -19.14 28.40 11.95
CA LEU A 132 -20.54 28.70 11.64
C LEU A 132 -21.46 28.47 12.84
N SER A 133 -21.38 27.30 13.50
CA SER A 133 -22.17 26.99 14.69
C SER A 133 -21.89 27.96 15.84
N ARG A 134 -20.66 28.43 16.01
CA ARG A 134 -20.34 29.47 17.00
C ARG A 134 -20.97 30.82 16.67
N ARG A 135 -20.98 31.19 15.39
CA ARG A 135 -21.55 32.47 14.92
C ARG A 135 -23.06 32.53 15.09
N TYR A 136 -23.75 31.42 14.86
CA TYR A 136 -25.23 31.36 14.84
C TYR A 136 -25.81 30.59 16.02
N LYS A 137 -25.19 30.68 17.20
CA LYS A 137 -25.65 29.99 18.44
C LYS A 137 -27.06 30.40 18.90
N ASP A 138 -27.50 31.58 18.51
CA ASP A 138 -28.77 32.20 18.84
C ASP A 138 -29.89 31.86 17.84
N THR A 139 -29.55 31.20 16.72
CA THR A 139 -30.52 30.79 15.72
C THR A 139 -31.15 29.46 16.15
N PRO A 140 -32.47 29.39 16.41
CA PRO A 140 -33.13 28.14 16.74
C PRO A 140 -33.00 27.13 15.58
N GLU A 141 -32.87 25.84 15.88
CA GLU A 141 -32.92 24.79 14.85
C GLU A 141 -34.35 24.69 14.30
N LEU A 142 -34.66 25.46 13.24
CA LEU A 142 -36.01 25.56 12.67
C LEU A 142 -36.41 24.39 11.76
N GLY A 143 -35.66 23.29 11.72
CA GLY A 143 -35.90 22.15 10.83
C GLY A 143 -35.92 20.82 11.56
N GLY A 144 -37.12 20.28 11.83
CA GLY A 144 -37.26 18.91 12.35
C GLY A 144 -38.28 18.69 13.47
N GLN A 145 -39.20 19.61 13.74
CA GLN A 145 -40.35 19.28 14.59
C GLN A 145 -41.22 18.26 13.86
N LYS A 146 -41.09 16.98 14.22
CA LYS A 146 -42.10 15.97 13.96
C LYS A 146 -43.40 16.50 14.55
N GLN A 147 -44.31 16.98 13.70
CA GLN A 147 -45.70 17.11 14.08
C GLN A 147 -46.20 15.70 14.35
N GLY A 148 -46.17 15.30 15.63
CA GLY A 148 -46.89 14.13 16.10
C GLY A 148 -48.37 14.32 15.79
N LYS A 149 -48.95 13.31 15.17
CA LYS A 149 -50.39 13.06 15.25
C LYS A 149 -50.66 12.17 16.46
#